data_AF-A0A8H7A9C3-F1
#
_entry.id   AF-A0A8H7A9C3-F1
#
_cell.length_a   1.000
_cell.length_b   1.000
_cell.length_c   1.000
_cell.angle_alpha   90.00
_cell.angle_beta   90.00
_cell.angle_gamma   90.00
#
_symmetry.space_group_name_H-M   'P 1'
#
loop_
_entity.id
_entity.type
_entity.pdbx_description
1 polymer ?
#
loop_
_entity_poly.entity_id
_entity_poly.type
_entity_poly.pdbx_seq_one_letter_code
_entity_poly.pdbx_strand_id
1 'polypeptide(L)'
;MSNSNFTLTVQPLKRLNARSVSLASLDRTERKQRVCGSQTISICRADVIVLANGFEATPLLASAECVWAPWASHSRLLGQCGDAQAYMGTAIDGFPNFFMMVGPNTSVDHSPVILGIGSTVEYILKLISPVLDGDALAVESKKEAALRWTAGIP
;
A
#
# COMPACT_ATOMS: atom_id res chain seq x y z
N MET A 1 -5.58 21.81 1.73
CA MET A 1 -5.30 22.54 2.99
C MET A 1 -4.19 23.54 2.73
N SER A 2 -4.50 24.83 2.64
CA SER A 2 -3.51 25.91 2.48
C SER A 2 -3.38 26.62 3.82
N ASN A 3 -2.28 26.37 4.54
CA ASN A 3 -1.96 27.06 5.78
C ASN A 3 -1.00 28.21 5.45
N SER A 4 -1.33 29.46 5.82
CA SER A 4 -0.58 30.67 5.45
C SER A 4 0.85 30.73 6.00
N ASN A 5 1.20 29.83 6.91
CA ASN A 5 2.50 29.84 7.58
C ASN A 5 3.59 29.04 6.83
N PHE A 6 3.25 28.30 5.77
CA PHE A 6 4.23 27.49 5.04
C PHE A 6 3.97 27.50 3.53
N THR A 7 5.03 27.65 2.75
CA THR A 7 4.99 27.49 1.29
C THR A 7 5.56 26.11 0.93
N LEU A 8 4.74 25.27 0.30
CA LEU A 8 5.19 23.99 -0.22
C LEU A 8 6.02 24.22 -1.48
N THR A 9 7.18 23.56 -1.57
CA THR A 9 8.05 23.61 -2.75
C THR A 9 8.33 22.20 -3.25
N VAL A 10 8.39 22.06 -4.57
CA VAL A 10 8.80 20.82 -5.25
C VAL A 10 10.29 20.84 -5.62
N GLN A 11 11.01 21.92 -5.29
CA GLN A 11 12.43 22.01 -5.59
C GLN A 11 13.23 21.04 -4.69
N PRO A 12 14.16 20.26 -5.27
CA PRO A 12 14.99 19.36 -4.49
C PRO A 12 15.96 20.14 -3.60
N LEU A 13 16.27 19.59 -2.43
CA LEU A 13 17.32 20.11 -1.57
C LEU A 13 18.68 19.93 -2.26
N LYS A 14 19.25 21.02 -2.79
CA LYS A 14 20.50 20.96 -3.58
C LYS A 14 21.76 20.76 -2.73
N ARG A 15 21.79 21.31 -1.51
CA ARG A 15 22.94 21.20 -0.59
C ARG A 15 22.51 21.52 0.85
N LEU A 16 23.04 20.76 1.80
CA LEU A 16 22.99 21.08 3.22
C LEU A 16 24.40 21.43 3.71
N ASN A 17 24.71 22.72 3.86
CA ASN A 17 26.00 23.17 4.42
C ASN A 17 25.93 23.20 5.96
N ALA A 18 25.83 22.02 6.57
CA ALA A 18 25.84 21.92 8.02
C ALA A 18 27.28 22.05 8.55
N ARG A 19 27.51 22.98 9.48
CA ARG A 19 28.80 23.11 10.20
C ARG A 19 28.98 22.03 11.28
N SER A 20 27.88 21.38 11.66
CA SER A 20 27.83 20.30 12.64
C SER A 20 26.67 19.38 12.26
N VAL A 21 26.94 18.09 12.07
CA VAL A 21 25.92 17.05 11.90
C VAL A 21 26.10 16.07 13.05
N SER A 22 25.04 15.89 13.83
CA SER A 22 24.99 14.88 14.88
C SER A 22 24.05 13.79 14.41
N LEU A 23 24.59 12.61 14.12
CA LEU A 23 23.79 11.41 13.87
C LEU A 23 23.46 10.79 15.22
N ALA A 24 22.18 10.68 15.52
CA ALA A 24 21.70 9.89 16.65
C ALA A 24 21.03 8.64 16.08
N SER A 25 21.48 7.46 16.54
CA SER A 25 20.68 6.26 16.31
C SER A 25 19.45 6.34 17.21
N LEU A 26 18.27 6.15 16.63
CA LEU A 26 17.04 5.93 17.39
C LEU A 26 16.94 4.48 17.89
N ASP A 27 17.90 3.61 17.53
CA ASP A 27 17.92 2.24 18.02
C ASP A 27 18.27 2.19 19.51
N ARG A 28 17.38 1.47 20.18
CA ARG A 28 17.37 1.09 21.58
C ARG A 28 18.75 0.82 22.17
N THR A 29 18.93 1.41 23.35
CA THR A 29 19.86 1.04 24.44
C THR A 29 21.36 1.16 24.15
N GLU A 30 22.02 1.90 25.06
CA GLU A 30 23.46 2.09 25.25
C GLU A 30 24.11 3.20 24.39
N ARG A 31 24.68 4.31 24.93
CA ARG A 31 25.36 4.54 26.23
C ARG A 31 25.47 6.05 26.60
N LYS A 32 25.17 6.34 27.88
CA LYS A 32 25.69 7.40 28.80
C LYS A 32 25.34 8.89 28.46
N GLN A 33 24.88 9.78 29.36
CA GLN A 33 24.80 9.80 30.82
C GLN A 33 23.94 11.01 31.30
N ARG A 34 22.84 10.78 32.03
CA ARG A 34 22.45 11.47 33.28
C ARG A 34 21.19 10.81 33.83
N VAL A 35 21.28 10.35 35.08
CA VAL A 35 20.26 9.52 35.75
C VAL A 35 19.22 10.42 36.40
N CYS A 36 17.98 10.33 35.94
CA CYS A 36 16.79 10.80 36.65
C CYS A 36 15.62 9.90 36.26
N GLY A 37 15.42 8.78 36.97
CA GLY A 37 14.46 7.74 36.58
C GLY A 37 14.91 6.89 35.38
N SER A 38 14.21 5.78 35.13
CA SER A 38 14.63 4.70 34.22
C SER A 38 14.59 5.03 32.71
N GLN A 39 14.31 6.27 32.32
CA GLN A 39 14.27 6.72 30.92
C GLN A 39 15.14 7.96 30.72
N THR A 40 16.10 7.88 29.80
CA THR A 40 16.99 9.00 29.45
C THR A 40 16.37 9.78 28.29
N ILE A 41 16.09 11.07 28.51
CA ILE A 41 15.58 11.99 27.48
C ILE A 41 16.73 12.91 27.05
N SER A 42 17.07 12.91 25.75
CA SER A 42 17.98 13.88 25.17
C SER A 42 17.20 15.07 24.62
N ILE A 43 17.58 16.29 25.01
CA ILE A 43 16.93 17.52 24.55
C ILE A 43 17.81 18.15 23.47
N CYS A 44 17.31 18.16 22.24
CA CYS A 44 17.93 18.89 21.12
C CYS A 44 17.09 20.12 20.82
N ARG A 45 17.67 21.31 20.96
CA ARG A 45 17.04 22.55 20.51
C ARG A 45 17.10 22.59 18.98
N ALA A 46 15.97 22.74 18.32
CA ALA A 46 15.86 22.82 16.87
C ALA A 46 14.96 23.98 16.46
N ASP A 47 15.36 24.70 15.40
CA ASP A 47 14.54 25.75 14.79
C ASP A 47 13.58 25.17 13.74
N VAL A 48 13.96 24.05 13.11
CA VAL A 48 13.19 23.35 12.07
C VAL A 48 13.27 21.85 12.31
N ILE A 49 12.12 21.17 12.19
CA ILE A 49 12.01 19.71 12.26
C ILE A 49 11.52 19.19 10.91
N VAL A 50 12.27 18.26 10.32
CA VAL A 50 11.89 17.58 9.06
C VAL A 50 11.45 16.15 9.39
N LEU A 51 10.18 15.85 9.17
CA LEU A 51 9.62 14.50 9.35
C LEU A 51 9.74 13.73 8.03
N ALA A 52 10.72 12.83 7.97
CA ALA A 52 10.96 11.94 6.82
C ALA A 52 10.69 10.47 7.21
N ASN A 53 9.56 10.22 7.89
CA ASN A 53 9.18 8.90 8.41
C ASN A 53 8.53 7.97 7.38
N GLY A 54 8.50 8.37 6.10
CA GLY A 54 7.89 7.58 5.03
C GLY A 54 6.37 7.58 5.09
N PHE A 55 5.76 6.53 4.55
CA PHE A 55 4.33 6.28 4.55
C PHE A 55 4.05 4.83 4.95
N GLU A 56 2.87 4.57 5.49
CA GLU A 56 2.41 3.21 5.72
C GLU A 56 2.07 2.59 4.36
N ALA A 57 2.84 1.59 3.94
CA ALA A 57 2.58 0.84 2.70
C ALA A 57 1.48 -0.22 2.92
N THR A 58 0.49 0.09 3.75
CA THR A 58 -0.63 -0.81 4.05
C THR A 58 -1.29 -1.23 2.75
N PRO A 59 -1.71 -2.50 2.58
CA PRO A 59 -2.52 -2.86 1.42
C PRO A 59 -3.69 -1.90 1.31
N LEU A 60 -3.91 -1.36 0.11
CA LEU A 60 -4.87 -0.28 -0.20
C LEU A 60 -6.28 -0.53 0.38
N LEU A 61 -6.61 -1.79 0.66
CA LEU A 61 -7.90 -2.21 1.20
C LEU A 61 -7.91 -2.55 2.70
N ALA A 62 -6.82 -2.39 3.43
CA ALA A 62 -6.77 -2.69 4.87
C ALA A 62 -7.75 -1.84 5.70
N SER A 63 -8.07 -0.64 5.21
CA SER A 63 -9.04 0.29 5.80
C SER A 63 -10.40 0.30 5.10
N ALA A 64 -10.57 -0.46 4.01
CA ALA A 64 -11.83 -0.57 3.30
C ALA A 64 -12.71 -1.64 3.95
N GLU A 65 -13.99 -1.32 4.16
CA GLU A 65 -15.00 -2.33 4.51
C GLU A 65 -15.52 -2.97 3.21
N CYS A 66 -15.08 -4.20 2.93
CA CYS A 66 -15.64 -4.98 1.84
C CYS A 66 -16.99 -5.57 2.28
N VAL A 67 -18.09 -5.13 1.68
CA VAL A 67 -19.42 -5.74 1.85
C VAL A 67 -19.60 -6.82 0.80
N TRP A 68 -19.68 -8.07 1.25
CA TRP A 68 -19.76 -9.27 0.42
C TRP A 68 -21.20 -9.52 -0.04
N ALA A 69 -21.41 -9.84 -1.32
CA ALA A 69 -22.74 -10.12 -1.82
C ALA A 69 -23.22 -11.51 -1.34
N PRO A 70 -24.48 -11.64 -0.86
CA PRO A 70 -24.97 -12.83 -0.17
C PRO A 70 -25.14 -14.08 -1.05
N TRP A 71 -24.99 -13.95 -2.37
CA TRP A 71 -25.11 -15.05 -3.33
C TRP A 71 -23.77 -15.74 -3.62
N ALA A 72 -22.64 -15.20 -3.13
CA ALA A 72 -21.38 -15.93 -3.12
C ALA A 72 -21.49 -17.09 -2.12
N SER A 73 -21.35 -18.34 -2.59
CA SER A 73 -21.52 -19.55 -1.77
C SER A 73 -20.55 -19.65 -0.58
N HIS A 74 -19.58 -18.74 -0.50
CA HIS A 74 -18.70 -18.54 0.64
C HIS A 74 -19.07 -17.23 1.32
N SER A 75 -20.05 -17.29 2.22
CA SER A 75 -20.30 -16.29 3.24
C SER A 75 -19.10 -16.18 4.19
N ARG A 76 -17.98 -15.63 3.71
CA ARG A 76 -16.89 -15.24 4.59
C ARG A 76 -17.26 -13.90 5.19
N LEU A 77 -17.54 -13.95 6.48
CA LEU A 77 -17.79 -12.84 7.40
C LEU A 77 -16.93 -11.62 7.07
N LEU A 78 -17.55 -10.44 7.20
CA LEU A 78 -16.91 -9.12 7.29
C LEU A 78 -15.51 -9.24 7.92
N GLY A 79 -14.48 -9.01 7.10
CA GLY A 79 -13.09 -9.03 7.49
C GLY A 79 -12.35 -7.91 6.77
N GLN A 80 -11.20 -7.51 7.30
CA GLN A 80 -10.35 -6.53 6.63
C GLN A 80 -9.94 -7.09 5.27
N CYS A 81 -10.12 -6.33 4.20
CA CYS A 81 -9.73 -6.78 2.87
C CYS A 81 -8.19 -6.93 2.72
N GLY A 82 -7.41 -6.68 3.78
CA GLY A 82 -5.97 -6.91 3.85
C GLY A 82 -5.57 -8.38 3.69
N ASP A 83 -6.46 -9.33 4.01
CA ASP A 83 -6.23 -10.77 3.79
C ASP A 83 -6.70 -11.25 2.41
N ALA A 84 -7.24 -10.35 1.58
CA ALA A 84 -7.79 -10.70 0.28
C ALA A 84 -6.71 -11.20 -0.67
N GLN A 85 -6.95 -12.38 -1.23
CA GLN A 85 -6.08 -12.99 -2.23
C GLN A 85 -6.60 -12.62 -3.61
N ALA A 86 -5.87 -11.75 -4.31
CA ALA A 86 -6.22 -11.35 -5.67
C ALA A 86 -5.37 -12.14 -6.69
N TYR A 87 -6.06 -12.75 -7.65
CA TYR A 87 -5.44 -13.38 -8.81
C TYR A 87 -4.76 -12.31 -9.67
N MET A 88 -3.45 -12.44 -9.89
CA MET A 88 -2.62 -11.43 -10.56
C MET A 88 -2.76 -10.02 -9.96
N GLY A 89 -3.11 -9.95 -8.68
CA GLY A 89 -3.44 -8.71 -7.98
C GLY A 89 -4.53 -7.86 -8.63
N THR A 90 -5.41 -8.49 -9.42
CA THR A 90 -6.40 -7.81 -10.24
C THR A 90 -7.83 -8.27 -9.94
N ALA A 91 -8.08 -9.58 -9.79
CA ALA A 91 -9.43 -10.12 -9.56
C ALA A 91 -9.50 -10.91 -8.25
N ILE A 92 -10.62 -10.80 -7.51
CA ILE A 92 -10.81 -11.47 -6.22
C ILE A 92 -11.94 -12.50 -6.36
N ASP A 93 -11.70 -13.71 -5.87
CA ASP A 93 -12.71 -14.77 -5.74
C ASP A 93 -13.86 -14.30 -4.82
N GLY A 94 -15.10 -14.49 -5.25
CA GLY A 94 -16.31 -14.00 -4.59
C GLY A 94 -16.78 -12.61 -5.04
N PHE A 95 -16.07 -11.94 -5.96
CA PHE A 95 -16.48 -10.63 -6.50
C PHE A 95 -16.50 -10.64 -8.04
N PRO A 96 -17.64 -10.96 -8.66
CA PRO A 96 -17.75 -10.88 -10.11
C PRO A 96 -17.69 -9.43 -10.55
N ASN A 97 -17.16 -9.20 -11.75
CA ASN A 97 -17.12 -7.88 -12.38
C ASN A 97 -16.40 -6.80 -11.56
N PHE A 98 -15.65 -7.20 -10.52
CA PHE A 98 -14.84 -6.32 -9.69
C PHE A 98 -13.36 -6.57 -10.00
N PHE A 99 -12.67 -5.48 -10.33
CA PHE A 99 -11.25 -5.53 -10.66
C PHE A 99 -10.49 -4.43 -9.95
N MET A 100 -9.23 -4.71 -9.63
CA MET A 100 -8.30 -3.81 -8.96
C MET A 100 -7.10 -3.52 -9.85
N MET A 101 -6.56 -2.32 -9.72
CA MET A 101 -5.24 -1.97 -10.23
C MET A 101 -4.30 -1.83 -9.04
N VAL A 102 -3.11 -2.44 -9.12
CA VAL A 102 -2.15 -2.46 -8.01
C VAL A 102 -2.78 -3.07 -6.74
N GLY A 103 -3.50 -4.18 -6.91
CA GLY A 103 -4.12 -4.90 -5.81
C GLY A 103 -3.11 -5.67 -4.95
N PRO A 104 -3.58 -6.35 -3.89
CA PRO A 104 -2.72 -7.20 -3.08
C PRO A 104 -2.02 -8.22 -3.97
N ASN A 105 -0.85 -8.71 -3.56
CA ASN A 105 -0.10 -9.71 -4.34
C ASN A 105 0.43 -9.22 -5.71
N THR A 106 0.52 -7.90 -5.92
CA THR A 106 1.31 -7.31 -7.00
C THR A 106 2.66 -6.82 -6.48
N SER A 107 3.75 -7.35 -7.04
CA SER A 107 5.09 -6.82 -6.79
C SER A 107 5.25 -5.52 -7.57
N VAL A 108 5.58 -4.44 -6.88
CA VAL A 108 6.15 -3.26 -7.55
C VAL A 108 7.60 -3.59 -7.84
N ASP A 109 7.85 -4.19 -9.00
CA ASP A 109 9.22 -4.45 -9.47
C ASP A 109 9.97 -3.14 -9.72
N HIS A 110 11.28 -3.22 -10.01
CA HIS A 110 12.12 -2.08 -10.43
C HIS A 110 11.61 -1.34 -11.69
N SER A 111 10.52 -1.81 -12.29
CA SER A 111 9.85 -1.18 -13.42
C SER A 111 8.91 -0.06 -12.95
N PRO A 112 8.75 1.02 -13.73
CA PRO A 112 7.79 2.07 -13.42
C PRO A 112 6.38 1.52 -13.23
N VAL A 113 5.76 1.80 -12.08
CA VAL A 113 4.38 1.36 -11.72
C VAL A 113 3.38 1.69 -12.84
N ILE A 114 3.55 2.83 -13.52
CA ILE A 114 2.68 3.27 -14.60
C ILE A 114 2.64 2.29 -15.78
N LEU A 115 3.74 1.59 -16.08
CA LEU A 115 3.77 0.56 -17.13
C LEU A 115 2.98 -0.68 -16.69
N GLY A 116 3.10 -1.06 -15.42
CA GLY A 116 2.29 -2.13 -14.83
C GLY A 116 0.80 -1.80 -14.90
N ILE A 117 0.40 -0.58 -14.54
CA ILE A 117 -0.98 -0.11 -14.62
C ILE A 117 -1.51 -0.20 -16.06
N GLY A 118 -0.74 0.23 -17.06
CA GLY A 118 -1.15 0.15 -18.47
C GLY A 118 -1.51 -1.28 -18.90
N SER A 119 -0.64 -2.25 -18.57
CA SER A 119 -0.88 -3.67 -18.84
C SER A 119 -2.08 -4.22 -18.07
N THR A 120 -2.25 -3.83 -16.80
CA THR A 120 -3.41 -4.25 -15.99
C THR A 120 -4.72 -3.71 -16.56
N VAL A 121 -4.76 -2.46 -17.02
CA VAL A 121 -5.96 -1.87 -17.66
C VAL A 121 -6.32 -2.65 -18.92
N GLU A 122 -5.36 -2.92 -19.80
CA GLU A 122 -5.61 -3.69 -21.02
C GLU A 122 -6.12 -5.10 -20.71
N TYR A 123 -5.57 -5.73 -19.67
CA TYR A 123 -6.01 -7.04 -19.21
C TYR A 123 -7.44 -7.02 -18.67
N ILE A 124 -7.79 -6.06 -17.81
CA ILE A 124 -9.15 -5.91 -17.26
C ILE A 124 -10.16 -5.68 -18.39
N LEU A 125 -9.85 -4.83 -19.36
CA LEU A 125 -10.74 -4.56 -20.49
C LEU A 125 -11.04 -5.83 -21.31
N LYS A 126 -10.03 -6.68 -21.54
CA LYS A 126 -10.23 -7.98 -22.20
C LYS A 126 -11.09 -8.93 -21.37
N LEU A 127 -10.93 -8.92 -20.05
CA LEU A 127 -11.72 -9.77 -19.15
C LEU A 127 -13.20 -9.33 -19.08
N ILE A 128 -13.48 -8.03 -19.01
CA ILE A 128 -14.86 -7.54 -18.87
C ILE A 128 -15.61 -7.45 -20.21
N SER A 129 -14.91 -7.48 -21.36
CA SER A 129 -15.54 -7.39 -22.70
C SER A 129 -16.78 -8.29 -22.85
N PRO A 130 -16.76 -9.60 -22.52
CA PRO A 130 -17.94 -10.45 -22.69
C PRO A 130 -19.15 -10.00 -21.88
N VAL A 131 -18.94 -9.33 -20.76
CA VAL A 131 -20.03 -8.76 -19.95
C VAL A 131 -20.57 -7.47 -20.56
N LEU A 132 -19.69 -6.64 -21.11
CA LEU A 132 -20.08 -5.41 -21.82
C LEU A 132 -20.80 -5.71 -23.13
N ASP A 133 -20.40 -6.78 -23.81
CA ASP A 133 -20.98 -7.24 -25.08
C ASP A 133 -22.30 -8.00 -24.88
N GLY A 134 -22.63 -8.38 -23.63
CA GLY A 134 -23.84 -9.12 -23.28
C GLY A 134 -23.74 -10.63 -23.44
N ASP A 135 -22.56 -11.16 -23.75
CA ASP A 135 -22.27 -12.59 -23.89
C ASP A 135 -22.16 -13.32 -22.54
N ALA A 136 -21.91 -12.58 -21.45
CA ALA A 136 -21.82 -13.10 -20.10
C ALA A 136 -22.48 -12.18 -19.08
N LEU A 137 -23.00 -12.74 -17.98
CA LEU A 137 -23.54 -11.94 -16.86
C LEU A 137 -22.45 -11.53 -15.85
N ALA A 138 -21.38 -12.30 -15.77
CA ALA A 138 -20.33 -12.13 -14.79
C ALA A 138 -19.00 -12.73 -15.26
N VAL A 139 -17.90 -12.07 -14.88
CA VAL A 139 -16.54 -12.61 -14.98
C VAL A 139 -15.92 -12.58 -13.59
N GLU A 140 -15.37 -13.72 -13.18
CA GLU A 140 -14.83 -13.93 -11.84
C GLU A 140 -13.63 -14.87 -11.90
N SER A 141 -12.64 -14.66 -11.04
CA SER A 141 -11.51 -15.58 -10.90
C SER A 141 -11.93 -16.84 -10.17
N LYS A 142 -11.48 -18.01 -10.63
CA LYS A 142 -11.61 -19.25 -9.86
C LYS A 142 -10.76 -19.19 -8.60
N LYS A 143 -11.32 -19.59 -7.45
CA LYS A 143 -10.61 -19.77 -6.18
C LYS A 143 -9.27 -20.49 -6.31
N GLU A 144 -9.22 -21.60 -7.04
CA GLU A 144 -7.99 -22.38 -7.22
C GLU A 144 -6.91 -21.62 -7.99
N ALA A 145 -7.31 -20.75 -8.92
CA ALA A 145 -6.39 -19.90 -9.68
C ALA A 145 -5.78 -18.82 -8.79
N ALA A 146 -6.60 -18.15 -7.97
CA ALA A 146 -6.14 -17.18 -6.98
C ALA A 146 -5.16 -17.80 -5.98
N LEU A 147 -5.49 -18.97 -5.41
CA LEU A 147 -4.61 -19.68 -4.48
C LEU A 147 -3.29 -20.10 -5.13
N ARG A 148 -3.33 -20.59 -6.38
CA ARG A 148 -2.11 -20.96 -7.12
C ARG A 148 -1.21 -19.75 -7.39
N TRP A 149 -1.80 -18.61 -7.72
CA TRP A 149 -1.07 -17.37 -7.92
C TRP A 149 -0.35 -16.95 -6.64
N THR A 150 -1.08 -16.88 -5.52
CA THR A 150 -0.51 -16.52 -4.22
C THR A 150 0.62 -17.47 -3.80
N ALA A 151 0.45 -18.77 -4.00
CA ALA A 151 1.47 -19.76 -3.64
C ALA A 151 2.79 -19.61 -4.41
N GLY A 152 2.78 -18.89 -5.55
CA GLY A 152 3.97 -18.60 -6.36
C GLY A 152 4.67 -17.30 -6.02
N ILE A 153 4.15 -16.51 -5.07
CA ILE A 153 4.75 -15.25 -4.64
C ILE A 153 5.78 -15.54 -3.55
N PRO A 154 7.04 -15.12 -3.72
CA PRO A 154 8.12 -15.39 -2.78
C PRO A 154 7.96 -14.71 -1.42
#